data_AF-A0A8J9SMM3-F1
#
_entry.id   AF-A0A8J9SMM3-F1
#
_cell.length_a   1.000
_cell.length_b   1.000
_cell.length_c   1.000
_cell.angle_alpha   90.00
_cell.angle_beta   90.00
_cell.angle_gamma   90.00
#
_symmetry.space_group_name_H-M   'P 1'
#
loop_
_entity.id
_entity.type
_entity.pdbx_description
1 polymer ?
#
loop_
_entity_poly.entity_id
_entity_poly.type
_entity_poly.pdbx_seq_one_letter_code
_entity_poly.pdbx_strand_id
1 'polypeptide(L)'
;MSLNDLSQDILDAIFLEIFPGNADGKIKDVLNVYKVSKQLKSAVENSQLFWEDACFAAGFRAFVPNASGDLACCPEVPPQGTWWLYFCARMRERYRIRRLLGKYIPFLDPWSRSSLQHGLEASTIAELQSEHKVELPWQIQELYHCKNGQNSSYMGVQFAYGTRLLSLQEVLEGYAEAIKAEKPVPCDNSVVERVACFPLTTDRAGKQYWFDKEGAIYHVNGWNSTRVAEDFAGFLQLLLR
;
A
#
# COMPACT_ATOMS: atom_id res chain seq x y z
N MET A 1 38.09 -11.02 -6.01
CA MET A 1 37.74 -10.28 -4.77
C MET A 1 36.39 -9.66 -4.97
N SER A 2 35.47 -9.96 -4.06
CA SER A 2 34.17 -9.27 -4.02
C SER A 2 34.39 -7.83 -3.56
N LEU A 3 33.55 -6.88 -4.00
CA LEU A 3 33.54 -5.51 -3.46
C LEU A 3 33.33 -5.48 -1.94
N ASN A 4 32.77 -6.56 -1.38
CA ASN A 4 32.58 -6.74 0.06
C ASN A 4 33.88 -7.04 0.83
N ASP A 5 34.97 -7.37 0.13
CA ASP A 5 36.25 -7.77 0.74
C ASP A 5 37.24 -6.59 0.86
N LEU A 6 36.86 -5.41 0.37
CA LEU A 6 37.70 -4.21 0.40
C LEU A 6 37.51 -3.46 1.71
N SER A 7 38.61 -2.96 2.29
CA SER A 7 38.54 -2.06 3.44
C SER A 7 37.89 -0.73 3.05
N GLN A 8 37.26 -0.09 4.02
CA GLN A 8 36.49 1.15 3.84
C GLN A 8 37.34 2.26 3.18
N ASP A 9 38.62 2.36 3.59
CA ASP A 9 39.55 3.36 3.06
C ASP A 9 39.87 3.16 1.58
N ILE A 10 39.84 1.91 1.09
CA ILE A 10 40.08 1.57 -0.33
C ILE A 10 38.84 1.88 -1.18
N LEU A 11 37.64 1.64 -0.65
CA LEU A 11 36.40 2.02 -1.34
C LEU A 11 36.27 3.54 -1.46
N ASP A 12 36.62 4.26 -0.40
CA ASP A 12 36.59 5.72 -0.38
C ASP A 12 37.65 6.31 -1.35
N ALA A 13 38.84 5.70 -1.44
CA ALA A 13 39.88 6.08 -2.41
C ALA A 13 39.48 5.79 -3.88
N ILE A 14 38.88 4.63 -4.15
CA ILE A 14 38.38 4.27 -5.49
C ILE A 14 37.26 5.22 -5.94
N PHE A 15 36.37 5.62 -5.03
CA PHE A 15 35.31 6.57 -5.34
C PHE A 15 35.83 8.00 -5.59
N LEU A 16 36.88 8.41 -4.88
CA LEU A 16 37.54 9.71 -5.07
C LEU A 16 38.34 9.76 -6.39
N GLU A 17 38.92 8.65 -6.86
CA GLU A 17 39.61 8.58 -8.15
C GLU A 17 38.68 8.46 -9.37
N ILE A 18 37.53 7.77 -9.24
CA ILE A 18 36.60 7.56 -10.37
C ILE A 18 35.75 8.81 -10.67
N PHE A 19 35.53 9.68 -9.68
CA PHE A 19 34.75 10.91 -9.84
C PHE A 19 35.55 12.18 -9.48
N PRO A 20 36.63 12.51 -10.22
CA PRO A 20 37.37 13.73 -9.97
C PRO A 20 36.57 14.89 -10.57
N GLY A 21 35.72 15.53 -9.76
CA GLY A 21 35.11 16.81 -10.15
C GLY A 21 33.73 17.19 -9.61
N ASN A 22 33.11 16.42 -8.70
CA ASN A 22 31.81 16.84 -8.14
C ASN A 22 31.84 16.79 -6.60
N ALA A 23 32.49 17.80 -6.03
CA ALA A 23 32.51 18.05 -4.61
C ALA A 23 31.13 18.54 -4.11
N ASP A 24 30.78 18.01 -2.93
CA ASP A 24 29.99 18.64 -1.86
C ASP A 24 28.50 18.31 -1.67
N GLY A 25 27.76 17.83 -2.66
CA GLY A 25 26.34 17.47 -2.46
C GLY A 25 26.03 15.98 -2.66
N LYS A 26 26.17 15.53 -3.90
CA LYS A 26 25.64 14.23 -4.35
C LYS A 26 26.40 13.02 -3.81
N ILE A 27 27.70 13.16 -3.56
CA ILE A 27 28.52 12.09 -2.98
C ILE A 27 28.13 11.85 -1.52
N LYS A 28 27.80 12.93 -0.78
CA LYS A 28 27.30 12.82 0.60
C LYS A 28 25.94 12.13 0.63
N ASP A 29 25.06 12.42 -0.33
CA ASP A 29 23.76 11.75 -0.47
C ASP A 29 23.92 10.27 -0.83
N VAL A 30 24.82 9.92 -1.74
CA VAL A 30 25.10 8.52 -2.10
C VAL A 30 25.74 7.75 -0.94
N LEU A 31 26.69 8.37 -0.22
CA LEU A 31 27.28 7.78 0.99
C LEU A 31 26.27 7.67 2.13
N ASN A 32 25.34 8.62 2.25
CA ASN A 32 24.24 8.54 3.20
C ASN A 32 23.27 7.41 2.80
N VAL A 33 22.92 7.28 1.53
CA VAL A 33 22.10 6.17 1.02
C VAL A 33 22.80 4.82 1.24
N TYR A 34 24.12 4.75 1.09
CA TYR A 34 24.90 3.55 1.34
C TYR A 34 25.07 3.23 2.85
N LYS A 35 25.26 4.25 3.70
CA LYS A 35 25.24 4.08 5.17
C LYS A 35 23.86 3.64 5.65
N VAL A 36 22.82 4.28 5.12
CA VAL A 36 21.42 3.91 5.32
C VAL A 36 21.14 2.51 4.77
N SER A 37 21.77 2.06 3.68
CA SER A 37 21.59 0.69 3.13
C SER A 37 22.26 -0.39 3.99
N LYS A 38 23.44 -0.12 4.56
CA LYS A 38 24.10 -0.99 5.56
C LYS A 38 23.30 -1.04 6.87
N GLN A 39 22.81 0.11 7.33
CA GLN A 39 21.89 0.17 8.47
C GLN A 39 20.55 -0.50 8.14
N LEU A 40 20.05 -0.41 6.90
CA LEU A 40 18.84 -1.10 6.40
C LEU A 40 18.98 -2.61 6.58
N LYS A 41 20.17 -3.18 6.36
CA LYS A 41 20.37 -4.62 6.52
C LYS A 41 20.23 -5.07 7.98
N SER A 42 20.67 -4.24 8.93
CA SER A 42 20.51 -4.47 10.38
C SER A 42 19.12 -4.05 10.89
N ALA A 43 18.52 -3.06 10.26
CA ALA A 43 17.21 -2.51 10.57
C ALA A 43 16.07 -3.33 9.97
N VAL A 44 16.29 -4.10 8.90
CA VAL A 44 15.27 -5.01 8.35
C VAL A 44 14.87 -6.07 9.38
N GLU A 45 15.73 -6.35 10.36
CA GLU A 45 15.44 -7.20 11.51
C GLU A 45 14.67 -6.47 12.64
N ASN A 46 14.72 -5.13 12.67
CA ASN A 46 14.04 -4.26 13.66
C ASN A 46 13.45 -2.98 12.99
N SER A 47 12.60 -3.19 11.97
CA SER A 47 12.20 -2.18 10.98
C SER A 47 11.53 -0.93 11.56
N GLN A 48 10.89 -1.06 12.72
CA GLN A 48 10.21 0.03 13.38
C GLN A 48 11.17 1.06 13.98
N LEU A 49 12.27 0.61 14.59
CA LEU A 49 13.30 1.48 15.16
C LEU A 49 14.00 2.30 14.07
N PHE A 50 14.25 1.72 12.90
CA PHE A 50 14.85 2.45 11.78
C PHE A 50 13.99 3.60 11.27
N TRP A 51 12.69 3.40 11.13
CA TRP A 51 11.80 4.48 10.71
C TRP A 51 11.67 5.55 11.80
N GLU A 52 11.65 5.16 13.08
CA GLU A 52 11.64 6.08 14.22
C GLU A 52 12.95 6.89 14.31
N ASP A 53 14.11 6.23 14.16
CA ASP A 53 15.43 6.84 14.18
C ASP A 53 15.69 7.72 12.96
N ALA A 54 15.24 7.33 11.76
CA ALA A 54 15.35 8.15 10.55
C ALA A 54 14.52 9.44 10.67
N CYS A 55 13.31 9.35 11.26
CA CYS A 55 12.51 10.53 11.59
C CYS A 55 13.16 11.38 12.69
N PHE A 56 13.80 10.76 13.69
CA PHE A 56 14.49 11.44 14.79
C PHE A 56 15.77 12.16 14.34
N ALA A 57 16.64 11.48 13.58
CA ALA A 57 17.91 12.00 13.07
C ALA A 57 17.71 13.14 12.07
N ALA A 58 16.56 13.21 11.40
CA ALA A 58 16.17 14.34 10.56
C ALA A 58 15.78 15.60 11.37
N GLY A 59 15.77 15.55 12.70
CA GLY A 59 15.56 16.71 13.58
C GLY A 59 14.10 17.08 13.87
N PHE A 60 13.13 16.21 13.57
CA PHE A 60 11.71 16.56 13.64
C PHE A 60 11.02 15.96 14.87
N ARG A 61 11.14 16.61 16.03
CA ARG A 61 10.27 16.36 17.21
C ARG A 61 8.95 17.14 17.18
N ALA A 62 8.75 18.05 16.23
CA ALA A 62 7.72 19.10 16.33
C ALA A 62 6.50 18.98 15.40
N PHE A 63 6.44 17.97 14.51
CA PHE A 63 5.34 17.82 13.53
C PHE A 63 4.53 16.55 13.68
N VAL A 64 4.39 16.07 14.92
CA VAL A 64 3.26 15.22 15.31
C VAL A 64 2.47 16.00 16.36
N PRO A 65 1.63 16.98 15.97
CA PRO A 65 0.69 17.54 16.91
C PRO A 65 -0.32 16.42 17.23
N ASN A 66 -0.27 15.94 18.47
CA ASN A 66 -1.19 14.97 19.07
C ASN A 66 -1.11 13.54 18.52
N ALA A 67 -0.06 12.82 18.96
CA ALA A 67 -0.07 11.36 19.06
C ALA A 67 -1.03 10.87 20.17
N SER A 68 -2.31 11.25 20.05
CA SER A 68 -3.42 10.66 20.78
C SER A 68 -4.41 10.13 19.74
N GLY A 69 -4.38 8.81 19.50
CA GLY A 69 -5.46 8.08 18.85
C GLY A 69 -5.48 8.02 17.32
N ASP A 70 -5.18 9.12 16.62
CA ASP A 70 -5.42 9.18 15.17
C ASP A 70 -4.12 9.26 14.37
N LEU A 71 -3.65 8.10 13.90
CA LEU A 71 -2.68 8.01 12.80
C LEU A 71 -3.39 8.42 11.51
N ALA A 72 -3.60 9.73 11.32
CA ALA A 72 -4.19 10.29 10.12
C ALA A 72 -3.40 9.87 8.87
N CYS A 73 -4.14 9.42 7.86
CA CYS A 73 -3.67 9.00 6.55
C CYS A 73 -2.56 9.91 6.03
N CYS A 74 -1.42 9.34 5.60
CA CYS A 74 -0.40 10.11 4.91
C CYS A 74 -1.03 10.81 3.69
N PRO A 75 -0.97 12.15 3.58
CA PRO A 75 -1.61 12.87 2.48
C PRO A 75 -1.14 12.34 1.12
N GLU A 76 -1.93 12.51 0.06
CA GLU A 76 -1.54 12.07 -1.29
C GLU A 76 -0.51 12.99 -1.94
N VAL A 77 -0.44 14.25 -1.49
CA VAL A 77 0.48 15.25 -2.01
C VAL A 77 1.54 15.59 -0.94
N PRO A 78 2.84 15.62 -1.30
CA PRO A 78 3.88 16.04 -0.36
C PRO A 78 3.69 17.51 0.04
N PRO A 79 3.70 17.85 1.34
CA PRO A 79 3.72 19.24 1.77
C PRO A 79 5.00 19.93 1.31
N GLN A 80 4.90 21.22 0.93
CA GLN A 80 6.03 21.99 0.44
C GLN A 80 7.19 21.96 1.46
N GLY A 81 8.37 21.51 1.01
CA GLY A 81 9.62 21.56 1.79
C GLY A 81 10.01 20.31 2.58
N THR A 82 9.20 19.24 2.63
CA THR A 82 9.52 18.02 3.41
C THR A 82 9.28 16.70 2.67
N TRP A 83 9.71 16.63 1.40
CA TRP A 83 9.56 15.43 0.55
C TRP A 83 10.13 14.15 1.19
N TRP A 84 11.20 14.27 1.98
CA TRP A 84 11.81 13.12 2.66
C TRP A 84 10.93 12.58 3.79
N LEU A 85 10.35 13.44 4.64
CA LEU A 85 9.43 13.00 5.71
C LEU A 85 8.17 12.39 5.12
N TYR A 86 7.66 13.01 4.06
CA TYR A 86 6.56 12.48 3.28
C TYR A 86 6.88 11.07 2.77
N PHE A 87 8.03 10.89 2.13
CA PHE A 87 8.51 9.60 1.65
C PHE A 87 8.63 8.57 2.79
N CYS A 88 9.27 8.92 3.91
CA CYS A 88 9.40 8.03 5.08
C CYS A 88 8.03 7.61 5.63
N ALA A 89 7.09 8.54 5.78
CA ALA A 89 5.75 8.25 6.26
C ALA A 89 4.99 7.29 5.31
N ARG A 90 5.08 7.53 3.99
CA ARG A 90 4.51 6.66 2.97
C ARG A 90 5.13 5.26 2.98
N MET A 91 6.46 5.16 3.11
CA MET A 91 7.15 3.88 3.18
C MET A 91 6.81 3.09 4.45
N ARG A 92 6.69 3.79 5.59
CA ARG A 92 6.23 3.21 6.85
C ARG A 92 4.84 2.61 6.71
N GLU A 93 3.91 3.34 6.08
CA GLU A 93 2.53 2.85 5.96
C GLU A 93 2.40 1.72 4.93
N ARG A 94 3.14 1.77 3.81
CA ARG A 94 3.28 0.61 2.89
C ARG A 94 3.81 -0.62 3.63
N TYR A 95 4.85 -0.46 4.44
CA TYR A 95 5.39 -1.55 5.25
C TYR A 95 4.36 -2.11 6.23
N ARG A 96 3.59 -1.23 6.90
CA ARG A 96 2.49 -1.64 7.79
C ARG A 96 1.46 -2.48 7.06
N ILE A 97 0.97 -2.04 5.89
CA ILE A 97 -0.01 -2.78 5.07
C ILE A 97 0.54 -4.15 4.68
N ARG A 98 1.78 -4.21 4.16
CA ARG A 98 2.45 -5.47 3.80
C ARG A 98 2.56 -6.41 4.99
N ARG A 99 2.90 -5.89 6.18
CA ARG A 99 3.01 -6.69 7.41
C ARG A 99 1.65 -7.20 7.86
N LEU A 100 0.59 -6.38 7.77
CA LEU A 100 -0.77 -6.80 8.07
C LEU A 100 -1.24 -7.90 7.10
N LEU A 101 -1.02 -7.74 5.80
CA LEU A 101 -1.28 -8.78 4.80
C LEU A 101 -0.48 -10.05 5.07
N GLY A 102 0.82 -9.92 5.37
CA GLY A 102 1.69 -11.06 5.69
C GLY A 102 1.26 -11.80 6.95
N LYS A 103 0.67 -11.11 7.94
CA LYS A 103 0.04 -11.73 9.11
C LYS A 103 -1.29 -12.38 8.76
N TYR A 104 -2.08 -11.75 7.89
CA TYR A 104 -3.43 -12.18 7.54
C TYR A 104 -3.46 -13.44 6.67
N ILE A 105 -2.62 -13.51 5.64
CA ILE A 105 -2.60 -14.61 4.66
C ILE A 105 -2.47 -16.01 5.32
N PRO A 106 -1.64 -16.20 6.36
CA PRO A 106 -1.61 -17.46 7.13
C PRO A 106 -2.90 -17.85 7.87
N PHE A 107 -3.83 -16.91 8.13
CA PHE A 107 -5.13 -17.22 8.74
C PHE A 107 -6.17 -17.69 7.72
N LEU A 108 -5.95 -17.43 6.43
CA LEU A 108 -6.80 -18.00 5.38
C LEU A 108 -6.66 -19.52 5.36
N ASP A 109 -7.76 -20.21 5.06
CA ASP A 109 -7.72 -21.65 4.82
C ASP A 109 -6.74 -21.98 3.67
N PRO A 110 -6.18 -23.21 3.63
CA PRO A 110 -5.14 -23.55 2.66
C PRO A 110 -5.54 -23.33 1.19
N TRP A 111 -6.81 -23.58 0.84
CA TRP A 111 -7.30 -23.43 -0.53
C TRP A 111 -7.37 -21.94 -0.90
N SER A 112 -7.99 -21.14 -0.03
CA SER A 112 -8.05 -19.69 -0.21
C SER A 112 -6.68 -19.06 -0.32
N ARG A 113 -5.72 -19.51 0.49
CA ARG A 113 -4.32 -19.07 0.42
C ARG A 113 -3.65 -19.45 -0.90
N SER A 114 -3.81 -20.69 -1.36
CA SER A 114 -3.23 -21.15 -2.63
C SER A 114 -3.83 -20.47 -3.86
N SER A 115 -5.06 -19.97 -3.75
CA SER A 115 -5.74 -19.28 -4.85
C SER A 115 -5.28 -17.83 -5.05
N LEU A 116 -4.53 -17.27 -4.09
CA LEU A 116 -4.02 -15.90 -4.17
C LEU A 116 -3.00 -15.77 -5.30
N GLN A 117 -3.28 -14.84 -6.22
CA GLN A 117 -2.40 -14.55 -7.35
C GLN A 117 -1.19 -13.73 -6.90
N HIS A 118 -0.11 -13.79 -7.69
CA HIS A 118 1.03 -12.90 -7.51
C HIS A 118 0.61 -11.44 -7.72
N GLY A 119 1.27 -10.53 -7.01
CA GLY A 119 1.04 -9.10 -7.19
C GLY A 119 1.54 -8.59 -8.54
N LEU A 120 1.08 -7.40 -8.90
CA LEU A 120 1.37 -6.73 -10.16
C LEU A 120 2.55 -5.75 -10.05
N GLU A 121 3.21 -5.52 -11.17
CA GLU A 121 4.21 -4.45 -11.31
C GLU A 121 3.54 -3.07 -11.33
N ALA A 122 4.31 -2.03 -10.96
CA ALA A 122 3.80 -0.66 -10.90
C ALA A 122 3.35 -0.14 -12.26
N SER A 123 4.10 -0.50 -13.31
CA SER A 123 3.77 -0.21 -14.71
C SER A 123 2.41 -0.78 -15.08
N THR A 124 2.16 -2.06 -14.78
CA THR A 124 0.88 -2.73 -15.09
C THR A 124 -0.29 -2.09 -14.35
N ILE A 125 -0.13 -1.76 -13.06
CA ILE A 125 -1.19 -1.07 -12.31
C ILE A 125 -1.47 0.33 -12.91
N ALA A 126 -0.43 1.06 -13.32
CA ALA A 126 -0.58 2.37 -13.95
C ALA A 126 -1.26 2.28 -15.33
N GLU A 127 -0.91 1.28 -16.14
CA GLU A 127 -1.54 1.00 -17.44
C GLU A 127 -3.04 0.73 -17.29
N LEU A 128 -3.43 -0.15 -16.36
CA LEU A 128 -4.84 -0.48 -16.10
C LEU A 128 -5.64 0.71 -15.59
N GLN A 129 -5.08 1.51 -14.67
CA GLN A 129 -5.70 2.75 -14.21
C GLN A 129 -5.90 3.76 -15.35
N SER A 130 -4.90 3.89 -16.23
CA SER A 130 -4.99 4.77 -17.40
C SER A 130 -6.03 4.31 -18.40
N GLU A 131 -6.13 3.00 -18.68
CA GLU A 131 -7.12 2.42 -19.59
C GLU A 131 -8.55 2.70 -19.12
N HIS A 132 -8.79 2.54 -17.82
CA HIS A 132 -10.11 2.76 -17.20
C HIS A 132 -10.37 4.21 -16.76
N LYS A 133 -9.39 5.12 -16.94
CA LYS A 133 -9.44 6.53 -16.52
C LYS A 133 -9.83 6.71 -15.04
N VAL A 134 -9.23 5.89 -14.19
CA VAL A 134 -9.48 5.85 -12.74
C VAL A 134 -8.16 5.96 -12.01
N GLU A 135 -8.17 6.66 -10.88
CA GLU A 135 -7.07 6.64 -9.91
C GLU A 135 -7.53 5.89 -8.66
N LEU A 136 -6.79 4.85 -8.29
CA LEU A 136 -7.07 4.03 -7.12
C LEU A 136 -6.39 4.63 -5.89
N PRO A 137 -7.01 4.50 -4.71
CA PRO A 137 -6.35 4.84 -3.46
C PRO A 137 -5.03 4.07 -3.33
N TRP A 138 -3.97 4.76 -2.91
CA TRP A 138 -2.65 4.17 -2.86
C TRP A 138 -2.54 2.92 -1.97
N GLN A 139 -3.35 2.81 -0.89
CA GLN A 139 -3.38 1.59 -0.06
C GLN A 139 -3.87 0.38 -0.87
N ILE A 140 -4.83 0.61 -1.76
CA ILE A 140 -5.37 -0.40 -2.66
C ILE A 140 -4.34 -0.76 -3.75
N GLN A 141 -3.59 0.22 -4.26
CA GLN A 141 -2.45 -0.08 -5.14
C GLN A 141 -1.43 -0.98 -4.44
N GLU A 142 -1.16 -0.74 -3.15
CA GLU A 142 -0.24 -1.57 -2.35
C GLU A 142 -0.75 -3.00 -2.13
N LEU A 143 -2.08 -3.19 -2.01
CA LEU A 143 -2.69 -4.51 -2.05
C LEU A 143 -2.36 -5.22 -3.36
N TYR A 144 -2.64 -4.59 -4.51
CA TYR A 144 -2.45 -5.21 -5.83
C TYR A 144 -0.99 -5.43 -6.19
N HIS A 145 -0.08 -4.64 -5.62
CA HIS A 145 1.35 -4.91 -5.66
C HIS A 145 1.75 -6.18 -4.91
N CYS A 146 1.04 -6.51 -3.83
CA CYS A 146 1.33 -7.71 -3.04
C CYS A 146 0.63 -8.95 -3.60
N LYS A 147 -0.66 -8.81 -3.95
CA LYS A 147 -1.57 -9.88 -4.38
C LYS A 147 -2.62 -9.35 -5.37
N ASN A 148 -2.70 -9.97 -6.55
CA ASN A 148 -3.69 -9.61 -7.57
C ASN A 148 -5.00 -10.41 -7.46
N GLY A 149 -5.65 -10.37 -6.31
CA GLY A 149 -6.89 -11.13 -6.11
C GLY A 149 -6.71 -12.64 -5.96
N GLN A 150 -7.82 -13.35 -6.11
CA GLN A 150 -7.88 -14.82 -6.07
C GLN A 150 -8.40 -15.37 -7.40
N ASN A 151 -7.81 -16.48 -7.84
CA ASN A 151 -8.24 -17.17 -9.06
C ASN A 151 -9.71 -17.63 -8.95
N SER A 152 -10.53 -17.17 -9.89
CA SER A 152 -11.98 -17.42 -9.94
C SER A 152 -12.36 -18.87 -10.22
N SER A 153 -11.44 -19.67 -10.76
CA SER A 153 -11.66 -21.09 -11.05
C SER A 153 -11.79 -21.95 -9.79
N TYR A 154 -11.26 -21.49 -8.64
CA TYR A 154 -11.37 -22.23 -7.39
C TYR A 154 -12.68 -21.88 -6.70
N MET A 155 -13.57 -22.87 -6.61
CA MET A 155 -14.82 -22.70 -5.90
C MET A 155 -14.63 -22.71 -4.39
N GLY A 156 -15.37 -21.84 -3.70
CA GLY A 156 -15.39 -21.78 -2.24
C GLY A 156 -14.20 -21.06 -1.60
N VAL A 157 -13.31 -20.44 -2.39
CA VAL A 157 -12.22 -19.63 -1.85
C VAL A 157 -12.73 -18.30 -1.31
N GLN A 158 -12.17 -17.89 -0.19
CA GLN A 158 -12.61 -16.73 0.59
C GLN A 158 -11.39 -15.92 1.01
N PHE A 159 -11.48 -14.60 0.83
CA PHE A 159 -10.53 -13.65 1.35
C PHE A 159 -11.05 -12.93 2.58
N ALA A 160 -12.33 -12.53 2.64
CA ALA A 160 -12.89 -11.79 3.77
C ALA A 160 -14.34 -12.22 4.03
N TYR A 161 -14.63 -12.77 5.22
CA TYR A 161 -16.00 -13.10 5.66
C TYR A 161 -16.87 -13.81 4.60
N GLY A 162 -16.33 -14.79 3.87
CA GLY A 162 -17.08 -15.51 2.83
C GLY A 162 -16.95 -14.96 1.41
N THR A 163 -16.30 -13.81 1.22
CA THR A 163 -16.15 -13.14 -0.08
C THR A 163 -14.76 -13.38 -0.67
N ARG A 164 -14.67 -13.57 -1.99
CA ARG A 164 -13.43 -13.74 -2.76
C ARG A 164 -12.81 -12.39 -3.08
N LEU A 165 -11.49 -12.25 -2.99
CA LEU A 165 -10.79 -11.05 -3.45
C LEU A 165 -10.75 -10.97 -4.97
N LEU A 166 -11.22 -9.86 -5.52
CA LEU A 166 -11.20 -9.59 -6.96
C LEU A 166 -9.79 -9.21 -7.42
N SER A 167 -9.41 -9.68 -8.61
CA SER A 167 -8.24 -9.16 -9.32
C SER A 167 -8.46 -7.70 -9.73
N LEU A 168 -7.38 -6.95 -9.97
CA LEU A 168 -7.49 -5.54 -10.34
C LEU A 168 -8.35 -5.34 -11.60
N GLN A 169 -8.21 -6.22 -12.59
CA GLN A 169 -9.04 -6.19 -13.80
C GLN A 169 -10.53 -6.34 -13.47
N GLU A 170 -10.90 -7.34 -12.66
CA GLU A 170 -12.29 -7.56 -12.24
C GLU A 170 -12.88 -6.38 -11.47
N VAL A 171 -12.06 -5.69 -10.67
CA VAL A 171 -12.47 -4.47 -9.95
C VAL A 171 -12.84 -3.35 -10.92
N LEU A 172 -11.97 -3.09 -11.89
CA LEU A 172 -12.15 -2.01 -12.86
C LEU A 172 -13.30 -2.31 -13.84
N GLU A 173 -13.46 -3.57 -14.24
CA GLU A 173 -14.60 -4.03 -15.04
C GLU A 173 -15.92 -3.91 -14.26
N GLY A 174 -15.96 -4.39 -13.02
CA GLY A 174 -17.14 -4.29 -12.17
C GLY A 174 -17.57 -2.84 -11.91
N TYR A 175 -16.60 -1.93 -11.76
CA TYR A 175 -16.86 -0.49 -11.69
C TYR A 175 -17.47 0.07 -12.99
N ALA A 176 -16.88 -0.27 -14.15
CA ALA A 176 -17.38 0.17 -15.44
C ALA A 176 -18.81 -0.33 -15.73
N GLU A 177 -19.13 -1.56 -15.32
CA GLU A 177 -20.48 -2.12 -15.40
C GLU A 177 -21.45 -1.40 -14.46
N ALA A 178 -21.04 -1.07 -13.23
CA ALA A 178 -21.87 -0.33 -12.28
C ALA A 178 -22.23 1.06 -12.81
N ILE A 179 -21.28 1.77 -13.43
CA ILE A 179 -21.53 3.07 -14.08
C ILE A 179 -22.54 2.92 -15.23
N LYS A 180 -22.33 1.95 -16.13
CA LYS A 180 -23.20 1.73 -17.29
C LYS A 180 -24.63 1.38 -16.89
N ALA A 181 -24.80 0.63 -15.81
CA ALA A 181 -26.10 0.20 -15.33
C ALA A 181 -26.85 1.29 -14.56
N GLU A 182 -26.26 2.49 -14.38
CA GLU A 182 -26.77 3.57 -13.54
C GLU A 182 -27.17 3.11 -12.13
N LYS A 183 -26.59 2.00 -11.66
CA LYS A 183 -26.90 1.46 -10.35
C LYS A 183 -26.38 2.46 -9.31
N PRO A 184 -27.18 2.80 -8.29
CA PRO A 184 -26.67 3.60 -7.19
C PRO A 184 -25.49 2.85 -6.59
N VAL A 185 -24.33 3.51 -6.64
CA VAL A 185 -23.11 3.00 -6.04
C VAL A 185 -23.31 3.09 -4.53
N PRO A 186 -23.11 1.99 -3.78
CA PRO A 186 -23.52 1.90 -2.38
C PRO A 186 -22.74 2.82 -1.42
N CYS A 187 -21.78 3.63 -1.88
CA CYS A 187 -20.97 4.44 -0.98
C CYS A 187 -21.69 5.73 -0.62
N ASP A 188 -22.24 5.70 0.58
CA ASP A 188 -22.96 6.77 1.24
C ASP A 188 -24.40 7.03 0.71
N ASN A 189 -25.33 7.07 1.66
CA ASN A 189 -26.75 7.36 1.41
C ASN A 189 -26.98 8.86 1.17
N SER A 190 -25.92 9.68 1.19
CA SER A 190 -25.97 11.09 0.86
C SER A 190 -26.10 11.26 -0.67
N VAL A 191 -27.34 11.44 -1.11
CA VAL A 191 -27.82 11.48 -2.52
C VAL A 191 -27.10 12.51 -3.43
N VAL A 192 -26.14 13.28 -2.93
CA VAL A 192 -25.67 14.52 -3.59
C VAL A 192 -24.42 14.30 -4.46
N GLU A 193 -23.58 13.30 -4.19
CA GLU A 193 -22.44 12.97 -5.05
C GLU A 193 -22.33 11.45 -5.21
N ARG A 194 -22.44 10.95 -6.45
CA ARG A 194 -22.13 9.55 -6.76
C ARG A 194 -20.64 9.34 -6.52
N VAL A 195 -20.25 9.00 -5.29
CA VAL A 195 -18.87 8.66 -4.95
C VAL A 195 -18.48 7.44 -5.79
N ALA A 196 -17.39 7.56 -6.54
CA ALA A 196 -16.85 6.47 -7.32
C ALA A 196 -16.39 5.37 -6.36
N CYS A 197 -17.04 4.20 -6.42
CA CYS A 197 -16.63 3.06 -5.64
C CYS A 197 -16.47 1.81 -6.45
N PHE A 198 -15.58 0.98 -5.93
CA PHE A 198 -14.99 -0.13 -6.61
C PHE A 198 -15.25 -1.39 -5.78
N PRO A 199 -15.72 -2.48 -6.39
CA PRO A 199 -15.86 -3.74 -5.68
C PRO A 199 -14.46 -4.27 -5.34
N LEU A 200 -14.19 -4.57 -4.07
CA LEU A 200 -12.95 -5.20 -3.61
C LEU A 200 -13.07 -6.72 -3.63
N THR A 201 -14.24 -7.21 -3.21
CA THR A 201 -14.51 -8.63 -3.04
C THR A 201 -15.91 -8.97 -3.52
N THR A 202 -16.16 -10.25 -3.81
CA THR A 202 -17.48 -10.72 -4.21
C THR A 202 -17.77 -12.11 -3.67
N ASP A 203 -19.03 -12.37 -3.30
CA ASP A 203 -19.55 -13.73 -3.12
C ASP A 203 -20.70 -14.03 -4.09
N ARG A 204 -21.18 -15.27 -4.06
CA ARG A 204 -22.33 -15.70 -4.88
C ARG A 204 -23.68 -15.22 -4.32
N ALA A 205 -23.72 -14.79 -3.06
CA ALA A 205 -24.92 -14.33 -2.39
C ALA A 205 -25.16 -12.82 -2.54
N GLY A 206 -24.25 -12.11 -3.23
CA GLY A 206 -24.31 -10.66 -3.42
C GLY A 206 -23.75 -9.85 -2.25
N LYS A 207 -23.05 -10.47 -1.29
CA LYS A 207 -22.26 -9.75 -0.29
C LYS A 207 -20.93 -9.35 -0.88
N GLN A 208 -20.58 -8.10 -0.69
CA GLN A 208 -19.39 -7.52 -1.29
C GLN A 208 -18.78 -6.52 -0.33
N TYR A 209 -17.46 -6.40 -0.36
CA TYR A 209 -16.77 -5.24 0.19
C TYR A 209 -16.41 -4.31 -0.97
N TRP A 210 -16.65 -3.02 -0.79
CA TRP A 210 -16.36 -1.97 -1.77
C TRP A 210 -15.41 -0.95 -1.15
N PHE A 211 -14.67 -0.22 -1.96
CA PHE A 211 -13.87 0.92 -1.52
C PHE A 211 -14.19 2.18 -2.32
N ASP A 212 -14.12 3.35 -1.69
CA ASP A 212 -14.24 4.65 -2.36
C ASP A 212 -12.89 5.21 -2.80
N LYS A 213 -12.90 6.39 -3.43
CA LYS A 213 -11.68 7.09 -3.90
C LYS A 213 -10.77 7.53 -2.74
N GLU A 214 -11.29 7.65 -1.53
CA GLU A 214 -10.54 7.93 -0.31
C GLU A 214 -9.93 6.66 0.32
N GLY A 215 -10.34 5.48 -0.16
CA GLY A 215 -9.87 4.18 0.31
C GLY A 215 -10.66 3.60 1.48
N ALA A 216 -11.76 4.24 1.88
CA ALA A 216 -12.62 3.71 2.93
C ALA A 216 -13.37 2.48 2.44
N ILE A 217 -13.56 1.50 3.33
CA ILE A 217 -14.13 0.20 2.99
C ILE A 217 -15.58 0.12 3.50
N TYR A 218 -16.46 -0.35 2.63
CA TYR A 218 -17.89 -0.54 2.89
C TYR A 218 -18.25 -2.00 2.74
N HIS A 219 -19.04 -2.53 3.66
CA HIS A 219 -19.75 -3.79 3.47
C HIS A 219 -21.08 -3.48 2.77
N VAL A 220 -21.34 -4.16 1.66
CA VAL A 220 -22.51 -3.98 0.81
C VAL A 220 -23.32 -5.28 0.80
N ASN A 221 -24.60 -5.16 1.14
CA ASN A 221 -25.56 -6.26 1.13
C ASN A 221 -26.87 -5.78 0.48
N GLY A 222 -27.03 -6.07 -0.81
CA GLY A 222 -28.11 -5.52 -1.63
C GLY A 222 -27.96 -4.01 -1.79
N TRP A 223 -28.97 -3.24 -1.37
CA TRP A 223 -28.98 -1.78 -1.42
C TRP A 223 -28.44 -1.12 -0.15
N ASN A 224 -28.16 -1.91 0.88
CA ASN A 224 -27.62 -1.38 2.13
C ASN A 224 -26.10 -1.42 2.09
N SER A 225 -25.50 -0.31 2.50
CA SER A 225 -24.07 -0.20 2.72
C SER A 225 -23.79 0.22 4.14
N THR A 226 -22.66 -0.23 4.66
CA THR A 226 -22.16 0.20 5.96
C THR A 226 -20.67 0.36 5.87
N ARG A 227 -20.18 1.55 6.19
CA ARG A 227 -18.74 1.81 6.30
C ARG A 227 -18.17 0.94 7.42
N VAL A 228 -17.22 0.08 7.09
CA VAL A 228 -16.59 -0.84 8.05
C VAL A 228 -15.18 -0.40 8.44
N ALA A 229 -14.48 0.32 7.56
CA ALA A 229 -13.15 0.84 7.87
C ALA A 229 -12.90 2.19 7.17
N GLU A 230 -12.09 3.04 7.80
CA GLU A 230 -11.66 4.32 7.24
C GLU A 230 -10.68 4.15 6.08
N ASP A 231 -9.90 3.07 6.09
CA ASP A 231 -8.95 2.72 5.05
C ASP A 231 -8.72 1.19 4.97
N PHE A 232 -7.91 0.77 4.00
CA PHE A 232 -7.58 -0.65 3.82
C PHE A 232 -6.76 -1.24 4.99
N ALA A 233 -5.90 -0.45 5.65
CA ALA A 233 -5.12 -0.93 6.78
C ALA A 233 -6.03 -1.25 7.98
N GLY A 234 -7.02 -0.39 8.26
CA GLY A 234 -8.07 -0.61 9.24
C GLY A 234 -8.92 -1.83 8.90
N PHE A 235 -9.25 -2.03 7.62
CA PHE A 235 -9.96 -3.23 7.19
C PHE A 235 -9.17 -4.52 7.45
N LEU A 236 -7.87 -4.55 7.13
CA LEU A 236 -7.02 -5.70 7.48
C LEU A 236 -6.91 -5.94 8.99
N GLN A 237 -6.92 -4.87 9.80
CA GLN A 237 -6.94 -5.00 11.25
C GLN A 237 -8.25 -5.61 11.75
N LEU A 238 -9.38 -5.28 11.14
CA LEU A 238 -10.68 -5.88 11.47
C LEU A 238 -10.69 -7.38 11.12
N LEU A 239 -10.11 -7.77 9.99
CA LEU A 239 -10.00 -9.18 9.58
C LEU A 239 -9.09 -10.03 10.50
N LEU A 240 -8.21 -9.39 11.27
CA LEU A 240 -7.28 -10.04 12.20
C LEU A 240 -7.83 -10.16 13.64
N ARG A 241 -9.03 -9.63 13.91
CA ARG A 241 -9.70 -9.73 15.21
C ARG A 241 -10.57 -10.99 15.28
#